data_AF-A0A9D4YHZ7-F1
#
_entry.id   AF-A0A9D4YHZ7-F1
#
_cell.length_a   1.000
_cell.length_b   1.000
_cell.length_c   1.000
_cell.angle_alpha   90.00
_cell.angle_beta   90.00
_cell.angle_gamma   90.00
#
_symmetry.space_group_name_H-M   'P 1'
#
loop_
_entity.id
_entity.type
_entity.pdbx_description
1 polymer ?
#
loop_
_entity_poly.entity_id
_entity_poly.type
_entity_poly.pdbx_seq_one_letter_code
_entity_poly.pdbx_strand_id
1 'polypeptide(L)'
;MYLLIKCLLSCGVAAGLGEAWNIADVTKGSTIVIFGLGTVGFSVAQGAKLRGASRIIGVDNNTRKCENAKSFRVREVVDPNSYKEPITQHTNSEDSLWQLVL
;
A
#
# COMPACT_ATOMS: atom_id res chain seq x y z
N MET A 1 21.28 0.37 -19.37
CA MET A 1 19.84 0.62 -19.15
C MET A 1 19.05 -0.63 -18.79
N TYR A 2 19.17 -1.76 -19.52
CA TYR A 2 18.44 -3.00 -19.23
C TYR A 2 18.76 -3.70 -17.89
N LEU A 3 19.97 -3.53 -17.35
CA LEU A 3 20.37 -4.22 -16.12
C LEU A 3 19.71 -3.64 -14.86
N LEU A 4 19.51 -2.32 -14.81
CA LEU A 4 18.90 -1.64 -13.64
C LEU A 4 17.42 -1.98 -13.47
N ILE A 5 16.68 -2.13 -14.57
CA ILE A 5 15.27 -2.51 -14.56
C ILE A 5 15.10 -3.92 -13.99
N LYS A 6 16.02 -4.85 -14.31
CA LYS A 6 16.01 -6.23 -13.78
C LYS A 6 16.22 -6.28 -12.27
N CYS A 7 17.13 -5.47 -11.72
CA CYS A 7 17.37 -5.43 -10.27
C CYS A 7 16.19 -4.87 -9.47
N LEU A 8 15.47 -3.88 -10.03
CA LEU A 8 14.27 -3.34 -9.40
C LEU A 8 13.09 -4.33 -9.42
N LEU A 9 12.95 -5.06 -10.53
CA LEU A 9 11.96 -6.14 -10.66
C LEU A 9 12.22 -7.27 -9.65
N SER A 10 13.49 -7.65 -9.44
CA SER A 10 13.84 -8.81 -8.60
C SER A 10 13.67 -8.59 -7.10
N CYS A 11 13.72 -7.35 -6.62
CA CYS A 11 13.64 -7.06 -5.18
C CYS A 11 12.35 -6.33 -4.82
N GLY A 12 12.25 -5.04 -5.14
CA GLY A 12 11.17 -4.20 -4.63
C GLY A 12 9.78 -4.52 -5.23
N VAL A 13 9.72 -4.83 -6.52
CA VAL A 13 8.44 -5.12 -7.19
C VAL A 13 7.94 -6.51 -6.84
N ALA A 14 8.81 -7.52 -6.90
CA ALA A 14 8.46 -8.88 -6.51
C ALA A 14 8.03 -8.97 -5.03
N ALA A 15 8.72 -8.26 -4.13
CA ALA A 15 8.36 -8.20 -2.72
C ALA A 15 6.95 -7.60 -2.54
N GLY A 16 6.67 -6.43 -3.12
CA GLY A 16 5.35 -5.79 -2.94
C GLY A 16 4.19 -6.58 -3.55
N LEU A 17 4.38 -7.24 -4.70
CA LEU A 17 3.35 -8.14 -5.24
C LEU A 17 3.16 -9.39 -4.35
N GLY A 18 4.26 -10.01 -3.92
CA GLY A 18 4.22 -11.17 -3.04
C GLY A 18 3.53 -10.86 -1.72
N GLU A 19 3.74 -9.66 -1.19
CA GLU A 19 3.09 -9.20 0.02
C GLU A 19 1.58 -9.08 -0.18
N ALA A 20 1.12 -8.42 -1.25
CA ALA A 20 -0.30 -8.29 -1.54
C ALA A 20 -1.00 -9.65 -1.81
N TRP A 21 -0.31 -10.61 -2.42
CA TRP A 21 -0.94 -11.84 -2.89
C TRP A 21 -0.83 -13.02 -1.92
N ASN A 22 0.27 -13.10 -1.16
CA ASN A 22 0.59 -14.24 -0.33
C ASN A 22 0.55 -13.92 1.17
N ILE A 23 1.03 -12.74 1.57
CA ILE A 23 1.11 -12.38 2.99
C ILE A 23 -0.20 -11.73 3.43
N ALA A 24 -0.54 -10.63 2.78
CA ALA A 24 -1.79 -9.94 2.98
C ALA A 24 -2.95 -10.73 2.41
N ASP A 25 -2.75 -11.70 1.50
CA ASP A 25 -3.80 -12.48 0.83
C ASP A 25 -5.04 -11.65 0.47
N VAL A 26 -4.82 -10.63 -0.36
CA VAL A 26 -5.87 -9.69 -0.74
C VAL A 26 -6.99 -10.43 -1.46
N THR A 27 -8.19 -10.35 -0.91
CA THR A 27 -9.40 -10.89 -1.51
C THR A 27 -10.20 -9.80 -2.21
N LYS A 28 -11.06 -10.22 -3.15
CA LYS A 28 -11.89 -9.27 -3.88
C LYS A 28 -12.82 -8.57 -2.89
N GLY A 29 -12.83 -7.24 -2.91
CA GLY A 29 -13.63 -6.43 -1.99
C GLY A 29 -12.92 -6.06 -0.71
N SER A 30 -11.74 -6.63 -0.41
CA SER A 30 -10.99 -6.30 0.80
C SER A 30 -10.45 -4.87 0.76
N THR A 31 -10.15 -4.35 1.94
CA THR A 31 -9.53 -3.05 2.09
C THR A 31 -8.13 -3.20 2.63
N ILE A 32 -7.17 -2.51 2.01
CA ILE A 32 -5.77 -2.55 2.42
C ILE A 32 -5.26 -1.19 2.85
N VAL A 33 -4.30 -1.22 3.79
CA VAL A 33 -3.55 -0.05 4.24
C VAL A 33 -2.07 -0.31 4.02
N ILE A 34 -1.37 0.66 3.42
CA ILE A 34 0.04 0.57 3.04
C ILE A 34 0.81 1.64 3.80
N PHE A 35 1.85 1.27 4.55
CA PHE A 35 2.66 2.19 5.34
C PHE A 35 3.98 2.52 4.63
N GLY A 36 3.94 3.55 3.78
CA GLY A 36 5.11 4.03 3.04
C GLY A 36 4.94 3.83 1.55
N LEU A 37 4.85 4.95 0.84
CA LEU A 37 4.56 5.02 -0.59
C LEU A 37 5.87 5.08 -1.39
N GLY A 38 6.69 4.05 -1.22
CA GLY A 38 7.93 3.82 -1.97
C GLY A 38 7.77 2.82 -3.12
N THR A 39 8.88 2.27 -3.61
CA THR A 39 8.87 1.27 -4.69
C THR A 39 8.07 0.01 -4.33
N VAL A 40 8.20 -0.45 -3.07
CA VAL A 40 7.46 -1.61 -2.55
C VAL A 40 5.98 -1.25 -2.36
N GLY A 41 5.67 -0.16 -1.66
CA GLY A 41 4.29 0.26 -1.39
C GLY A 41 3.45 0.51 -2.66
N PHE A 42 4.02 1.09 -3.72
CA PHE A 42 3.31 1.20 -5.01
C PHE A 42 3.10 -0.17 -5.67
N SER A 43 4.05 -1.09 -5.53
CA SER A 43 3.93 -2.45 -6.04
C SER A 43 2.85 -3.24 -5.30
N VAL A 44 2.71 -3.05 -3.98
CA VAL A 44 1.60 -3.57 -3.17
C VAL A 44 0.27 -3.02 -3.65
N ALA A 45 0.15 -1.69 -3.80
CA ALA A 45 -1.08 -1.06 -4.27
C ALA A 45 -1.52 -1.63 -5.63
N GLN A 46 -0.57 -1.83 -6.54
CA GLN A 46 -0.81 -2.44 -7.83
C GLN A 46 -1.24 -3.92 -7.70
N GLY A 47 -0.57 -4.70 -6.86
CA GLY A 47 -0.88 -6.10 -6.59
C GLY A 47 -2.27 -6.29 -5.97
N ALA A 48 -2.63 -5.44 -5.01
CA ALA A 48 -3.93 -5.48 -4.35
C ALA A 48 -5.07 -5.10 -5.31
N LYS A 49 -4.84 -4.10 -6.18
CA LYS A 49 -5.77 -3.77 -7.25
C LYS A 49 -5.98 -4.95 -8.20
N LEU A 50 -4.91 -5.66 -8.58
CA LEU A 50 -5.02 -6.85 -9.44
C LEU A 50 -5.83 -7.98 -8.80
N ARG A 51 -5.79 -8.10 -7.47
CA ARG A 51 -6.61 -9.04 -6.68
C ARG A 51 -8.04 -8.56 -6.43
N GLY A 52 -8.36 -7.32 -6.79
CA GLY A 52 -9.71 -6.77 -6.69
C GLY A 52 -10.04 -6.12 -5.35
N ALA A 53 -9.05 -5.59 -4.64
CA ALA A 53 -9.29 -4.75 -3.46
C ALA A 53 -10.27 -3.61 -3.80
N SER A 54 -11.25 -3.37 -2.93
CA SER A 54 -12.26 -2.31 -3.12
C SER A 54 -11.70 -0.93 -2.78
N ARG A 55 -10.80 -0.88 -1.80
CA ARG A 55 -10.29 0.34 -1.20
C ARG A 55 -8.81 0.16 -0.82
N ILE A 56 -8.02 1.18 -1.09
CA ILE A 56 -6.57 1.21 -0.87
C ILE A 56 -6.22 2.53 -0.20
N ILE A 57 -5.68 2.44 1.01
CA ILE A 57 -5.27 3.56 1.84
C ILE A 57 -3.75 3.56 1.92
N GLY A 58 -3.13 4.70 1.63
CA GLY A 58 -1.69 4.90 1.77
C GLY A 58 -1.39 5.77 2.97
N VAL A 59 -0.32 5.48 3.68
CA VAL A 59 0.20 6.29 4.77
C VAL A 59 1.61 6.70 4.41
N ASP A 60 1.89 7.99 4.27
CA ASP A 60 3.25 8.48 4.07
C ASP A 60 3.35 9.92 4.58
N ASN A 61 4.51 10.29 5.12
CA ASN A 61 4.78 11.63 5.63
C ASN A 61 5.21 12.62 4.55
N ASN A 62 5.53 12.13 3.34
CA ASN A 62 6.03 12.94 2.26
C ASN A 62 4.91 13.27 1.27
N THR A 63 4.47 14.53 1.29
CA THR A 63 3.37 15.04 0.47
C THR A 63 3.56 14.80 -1.03
N ARG A 64 4.81 14.82 -1.53
CA ARG A 64 5.14 14.56 -2.93
C ARG A 64 4.90 13.09 -3.33
N LYS A 65 5.11 12.14 -2.41
CA LYS A 65 4.77 10.72 -2.65
C LYS A 65 3.26 10.52 -2.61
N CYS A 66 2.54 11.26 -1.76
CA CYS A 66 1.09 11.23 -1.68
C CYS A 66 0.42 11.68 -2.98
N GLU A 67 0.97 12.70 -3.65
CA GLU A 67 0.50 13.13 -4.98
C GLU A 67 0.68 12.02 -6.02
N ASN A 68 1.85 11.36 -6.04
CA ASN A 68 2.12 10.24 -6.94
C ASN A 68 1.19 9.05 -6.68
N ALA A 69 0.79 8.83 -5.42
CA ALA A 69 -0.06 7.70 -5.02
C ALA A 69 -1.46 7.74 -5.62
N LYS A 70 -1.99 8.94 -5.91
CA LYS A 70 -3.27 9.10 -6.60
C LYS A 70 -3.26 8.44 -7.98
N SER A 71 -2.12 8.50 -8.68
CA SER A 71 -1.91 7.84 -9.98
C SER A 71 -1.97 6.31 -9.88
N PHE A 72 -1.64 5.74 -8.71
CA PHE A 72 -1.69 4.31 -8.43
C PHE A 72 -3.03 3.84 -7.83
N ARG A 73 -4.08 4.69 -7.89
CA ARG A 73 -5.42 4.46 -7.31
C ARG A 73 -5.46 4.28 -5.79
N VAL A 74 -4.45 4.82 -5.09
CA VAL A 74 -4.55 5.04 -3.65
C VAL A 74 -5.53 6.20 -3.46
N ARG A 75 -6.73 5.90 -2.96
CA ARG A 75 -7.82 6.90 -2.86
C ARG A 75 -7.63 7.81 -1.66
N GLU A 76 -7.07 7.28 -0.59
CA GLU A 76 -6.91 7.98 0.67
C GLU A 76 -5.44 7.94 1.05
N VAL A 77 -4.85 9.11 1.25
CA VAL A 77 -3.48 9.22 1.75
C VAL A 77 -3.50 9.94 3.07
N VAL A 78 -2.96 9.30 4.10
CA VAL A 78 -2.93 9.79 5.48
C VAL A 78 -1.51 10.20 5.82
N ASP A 79 -1.34 11.43 6.33
CA ASP A 79 -0.06 11.88 6.86
C ASP A 79 0.04 11.50 8.35
N PRO A 80 0.97 10.62 8.75
CA PRO A 80 1.14 10.20 10.14
C PRO A 80 1.48 11.36 11.08
N ASN A 81 2.09 12.46 10.60
CA ASN A 81 2.44 13.60 11.44
C ASN A 81 1.24 14.49 11.81
N SER A 82 0.12 14.33 11.10
CA SER A 82 -1.11 15.09 11.35
C SER A 82 -1.93 14.52 12.51
N TYR A 83 -1.57 13.34 13.03
CA TYR A 83 -2.29 12.64 14.09
C TYR A 83 -1.37 12.40 15.30
N LYS A 84 -1.85 12.74 16.51
CA LYS A 84 -1.10 12.59 17.78
C LYS A 84 -1.11 11.15 18.33
N GLU A 85 -1.95 10.28 17.79
CA GLU A 85 -2.12 8.90 18.23
C GLU A 85 -1.71 7.92 17.11
N PRO A 86 -1.31 6.68 17.44
CA PRO A 86 -0.98 5.68 16.43
C PRO A 86 -2.17 5.45 15.48
N ILE A 87 -1.95 5.62 14.19
CA ILE A 87 -2.95 5.44 13.12
C ILE A 87 -3.58 4.04 13.17
N THR A 88 -2.83 3.07 13.70
CA THR A 88 -3.25 1.70 14.01
C THR A 88 -4.41 1.62 15.01
N GLN A 89 -4.59 2.61 15.89
CA GLN A 89 -5.67 2.61 16.90
C GLN A 89 -6.94 3.32 16.42
N HIS A 90 -6.84 4.33 15.56
CA HIS A 90 -8.01 5.03 15.01
C HIS A 90 -8.79 4.24 13.95
N THR A 91 -8.27 3.11 13.49
CA THR A 91 -8.87 2.27 12.45
C THR A 91 -9.53 0.98 12.98
N ASN A 92 -9.57 0.79 14.31
CA ASN A 92 -9.87 -0.51 14.95
C ASN A 92 -11.27 -0.66 15.58
N SER A 93 -12.26 0.19 15.30
CA SER A 93 -13.56 0.04 15.98
C SER A 93 -14.65 -0.75 15.24
N GLU A 94 -14.70 -0.84 13.90
CA GLU A 94 -15.84 -1.49 13.22
C GLU A 94 -15.56 -2.30 11.94
N ASP A 95 -14.34 -2.29 11.39
CA ASP A 95 -14.04 -3.01 10.14
C ASP A 95 -12.95 -4.07 10.39
N SER A 96 -13.34 -5.32 10.61
CA SER A 96 -12.44 -6.45 10.91
C SER A 96 -11.73 -7.04 9.68
N LEU A 97 -11.66 -6.30 8.56
CA LEU A 97 -11.19 -6.77 7.24
C LEU A 97 -10.01 -5.97 6.67
N TRP A 98 -9.28 -5.20 7.51
CA TRP A 98 -8.08 -4.50 7.06
C TRP A 98 -6.91 -5.47 6.99
N GLN A 99 -6.42 -5.72 5.78
CA GLN A 99 -5.15 -6.41 5.60
C GLN A 99 -4.06 -5.35 5.56
N LEU A 100 -3.32 -5.25 6.68
CA LEU A 100 -2.21 -4.33 6.85
C LEU A 100 -1.02 -4.86 6.04
N VAL A 101 -0.46 -3.98 5.21
CA VAL A 101 0.70 -4.26 4.36
C VAL A 101 1.75 -3.19 4.64
N LEU A 102 3.03 -3.60 4.72
CA LEU A 102 4.13 -2.83 5.33
C LEU A 102 4.28 -1.38 4.90
#